data_AF-A0A6G7LT17-F1
#
_entry.id   AF-A0A6G7LT17-F1
#
_cell.length_a   1.000
_cell.length_b   1.000
_cell.length_c   1.000
_cell.angle_alpha   90.00
_cell.angle_beta   90.00
_cell.angle_gamma   90.00
#
_symmetry.space_group_name_H-M   'P 1'
#
loop_
_entity.id
_entity.type
_entity.pdbx_description
1 polymer ?
#
loop_
_entity_poly.entity_id
_entity_poly.type
_entity_poly.pdbx_seq_one_letter_code
_entity_poly.pdbx_strand_id
1 'polypeptide(L)'
;MKPANNHGLKRIFRATGFSMKGLNSAWKHEAAFRQEAVLALLMIPLALYLDVAKTEKLLLITTVFIVIITELLNSAIEAVVDRVGDEIHPLSGQAKDIASAAVFISLCLCGLTWAVVIWPLVF
;
A
#
# COMPACT_ATOMS: atom_id res chain seq x y z
N MET A 1 -1.64 12.24 21.20
CA MET A 1 -0.66 12.61 22.26
C MET A 1 0.68 12.92 21.58
N LYS A 2 1.11 14.20 21.53
CA LYS A 2 2.39 14.57 20.89
C LYS A 2 3.56 13.98 21.67
N PRO A 3 4.51 13.27 21.04
CA PRO A 3 5.71 12.78 21.71
C PRO A 3 6.54 13.90 22.35
N ALA A 4 6.97 13.70 23.59
CA ALA A 4 8.09 14.44 24.18
C ALA A 4 9.33 14.31 23.28
N ASN A 5 10.07 15.42 23.14
CA ASN A 5 11.17 15.61 22.20
C ASN A 5 12.40 14.77 22.61
N ASN A 6 12.40 13.48 22.28
CA ASN A 6 13.52 12.58 22.52
C ASN A 6 14.37 12.49 21.25
N HIS A 7 15.59 13.03 21.30
CA HIS A 7 16.55 12.99 20.20
C HIS A 7 17.19 11.60 20.02
N GLY A 8 17.68 11.30 18.82
CA GLY A 8 18.51 10.11 18.52
C GLY A 8 17.77 8.79 18.26
N LEU A 9 18.45 7.66 18.48
CA LEU A 9 17.97 6.29 18.19
C LEU A 9 16.62 5.96 18.86
N LYS A 10 16.36 6.50 20.05
CA LYS A 10 15.07 6.35 20.75
C LYS A 10 13.88 6.86 19.92
N ARG A 11 14.06 7.87 19.07
CA ARG A 11 13.02 8.37 18.16
C ARG A 11 12.72 7.36 17.06
N ILE A 12 13.76 6.74 16.49
CA ILE A 12 13.63 5.75 15.41
C ILE A 12 12.87 4.53 15.92
N PHE A 13 13.28 3.94 17.06
CA PHE A 13 12.57 2.79 17.64
C PHE A 13 11.10 3.09 17.94
N ARG A 14 10.77 4.29 18.44
CA ARG A 14 9.37 4.70 18.65
C ARG A 14 8.60 4.86 17.35
N ALA A 15 9.21 5.50 16.35
CA ALA A 15 8.62 5.66 15.03
C ALA A 15 8.31 4.29 14.40
N THR A 16 9.26 3.35 14.45
CA THR A 16 9.04 1.95 14.03
C THR A 16 7.88 1.32 14.79
N GLY A 17 7.79 1.53 16.10
CA GLY A 17 6.66 1.06 16.91
C GLY A 17 5.30 1.62 16.46
N PHE A 18 5.23 2.89 16.03
CA PHE A 18 4.01 3.46 15.46
C PHE A 18 3.69 2.89 14.07
N SER A 19 4.69 2.71 13.21
CA SER A 19 4.53 2.08 11.90
C SER A 19 3.98 0.65 12.02
N MET A 20 4.52 -0.16 12.94
CA MET A 20 4.05 -1.53 13.18
C MET A 20 2.61 -1.57 13.71
N LYS A 21 2.21 -0.59 14.53
CA LYS A 21 0.80 -0.45 14.96
C LYS A 21 -0.11 -0.14 13.78
N GLY A 22 0.31 0.75 12.88
CA GLY A 22 -0.43 1.07 11.64
C GLY A 22 -0.61 -0.16 10.75
N LEU A 23 0.46 -0.89 10.46
CA LEU A 23 0.40 -2.11 9.66
C LEU A 23 -0.48 -3.20 10.29
N ASN A 24 -0.39 -3.38 11.61
CA ASN A 24 -1.24 -4.33 12.32
C ASN A 24 -2.73 -3.91 12.32
N SER A 25 -3.00 -2.61 12.34
CA SER A 25 -4.36 -2.08 12.20
C SER A 25 -4.92 -2.38 10.82
N ALA A 26 -4.18 -2.02 9.76
CA ALA A 26 -4.57 -2.32 8.38
C ALA A 26 -4.79 -3.83 8.17
N TRP A 27 -3.89 -4.67 8.66
CA TRP A 27 -4.05 -6.13 8.59
C TRP A 27 -5.33 -6.65 9.25
N LYS A 28 -5.71 -6.09 10.40
CA LYS A 28 -6.89 -6.55 11.14
C LYS A 28 -8.21 -6.05 10.54
N HIS A 29 -8.24 -4.80 10.13
CA HIS A 29 -9.48 -4.13 9.74
C HIS A 29 -9.75 -4.19 8.24
N GLU A 30 -8.71 -4.26 7.41
CA GLU A 30 -8.83 -4.11 5.96
C GLU A 30 -8.64 -5.45 5.23
N ALA A 31 -9.73 -5.95 4.65
CA ALA A 31 -9.69 -7.19 3.86
C ALA A 31 -8.87 -7.02 2.57
N ALA A 32 -8.98 -5.87 1.91
CA ALA A 32 -8.23 -5.54 0.71
C ALA A 32 -6.72 -5.51 1.00
N PHE A 33 -6.26 -4.79 2.02
CA PHE A 33 -4.87 -4.84 2.47
C PHE A 33 -4.34 -6.27 2.71
N ARG A 34 -5.12 -7.17 3.33
CA ARG A 34 -4.69 -8.57 3.51
C ARG A 34 -4.49 -9.28 2.17
N GLN A 35 -5.40 -9.09 1.21
CA GLN A 35 -5.30 -9.69 -0.12
C GLN A 35 -4.06 -9.17 -0.85
N GLU A 36 -3.85 -7.86 -0.83
CA GLU A 36 -2.70 -7.23 -1.48
C GLU A 36 -1.37 -7.62 -0.83
N ALA A 37 -1.32 -7.71 0.50
CA ALA A 37 -0.13 -8.18 1.21
C ALA A 37 0.21 -9.64 0.89
N VAL A 38 -0.80 -10.51 0.76
CA VAL A 38 -0.61 -11.90 0.29
C VAL A 38 -0.11 -11.93 -1.15
N LEU A 39 -0.70 -11.12 -2.04
CA LEU A 39 -0.22 -11.00 -3.42
C LEU A 39 1.22 -10.50 -3.47
N ALA A 40 1.58 -9.50 -2.67
CA ALA A 40 2.94 -9.01 -2.58
C ALA A 40 3.93 -10.07 -2.11
N LEU A 41 3.54 -10.91 -1.13
CA LEU A 41 4.34 -12.02 -0.65
C LEU A 41 4.62 -13.06 -1.75
N LEU A 42 3.76 -13.18 -2.77
CA LEU A 42 3.95 -14.06 -3.92
C LEU A 42 4.70 -13.36 -5.07
N MET A 43 4.31 -12.13 -5.36
CA MET A 43 4.82 -11.35 -6.50
C MET A 43 6.27 -10.89 -6.30
N ILE A 44 6.67 -10.51 -5.08
CA ILE A 44 8.05 -10.06 -4.84
C ILE A 44 9.07 -11.20 -5.05
N PRO A 45 8.90 -12.40 -4.46
CA PRO A 45 9.78 -13.53 -4.77
C PRO A 45 9.76 -13.92 -6.25
N LEU A 46 8.59 -13.88 -6.89
CA LEU A 46 8.48 -14.15 -8.32
C LEU A 46 9.30 -13.16 -9.15
N ALA A 47 9.19 -11.85 -8.87
CA ALA A 47 9.98 -10.83 -9.55
C ALA A 47 11.50 -11.02 -9.35
N LEU A 48 11.92 -11.46 -8.16
CA LEU A 48 13.33 -11.79 -7.89
C LEU A 48 13.79 -13.03 -8.64
N TYR A 49 12.90 -14.01 -8.85
CA TYR A 49 13.18 -15.27 -9.53
C TYR A 49 13.26 -15.14 -11.06
N LEU A 50 12.46 -14.26 -11.68
CA LEU A 50 12.43 -14.08 -13.15
C LEU A 50 13.81 -13.73 -13.73
N ASP A 51 14.14 -14.25 -14.90
CA ASP A 51 15.38 -13.93 -15.62
C ASP A 51 15.22 -12.68 -16.49
N VAL A 52 15.12 -11.53 -15.82
CA VAL A 52 14.94 -10.20 -16.42
C VAL A 52 15.99 -9.23 -15.90
N ALA A 53 16.15 -8.08 -16.57
CA ALA A 53 17.13 -7.08 -16.17
C ALA A 53 16.88 -6.59 -14.74
N LYS A 54 17.95 -6.21 -14.03
CA LYS A 54 17.86 -5.71 -12.65
C LYS A 54 16.89 -4.53 -12.51
N THR A 55 16.85 -3.67 -13.53
CA THR A 55 15.91 -2.54 -13.62
C THR A 55 14.46 -3.00 -13.68
N GLU A 56 14.15 -4.04 -14.46
CA GLU A 56 12.81 -4.60 -14.58
C GLU A 56 12.38 -5.25 -13.26
N LYS A 57 13.28 -5.99 -12.59
CA LYS A 57 13.00 -6.53 -11.24
C LYS A 57 12.63 -5.42 -10.26
N LEU A 58 13.38 -4.33 -10.25
CA LEU A 58 13.10 -3.18 -9.40
C LEU A 58 11.76 -2.54 -9.75
N LEU A 59 11.40 -2.42 -11.03
CA LEU A 59 10.10 -1.90 -11.46
C LEU A 59 8.94 -2.79 -10.99
N LEU A 60 9.04 -4.11 -11.18
CA LEU A 60 8.04 -5.08 -10.71
C LEU A 60 7.81 -5.02 -9.20
N ILE A 61 8.89 -4.92 -8.43
CA ILE A 61 8.82 -4.80 -6.97
C ILE A 61 8.24 -3.44 -6.57
N THR A 62 8.67 -2.37 -7.23
CA THR A 62 8.22 -0.99 -6.91
C THR A 62 6.72 -0.84 -7.11
N THR A 63 6.14 -1.39 -8.18
CA THR A 63 4.70 -1.28 -8.40
C THR A 63 3.89 -2.03 -7.35
N VAL A 64 4.36 -3.19 -6.87
CA VAL A 64 3.75 -3.91 -5.75
C VAL A 64 3.80 -3.08 -4.46
N PHE A 65 4.91 -2.40 -4.19
CA PHE A 65 5.00 -1.48 -3.04
C PHE A 65 4.07 -0.27 -3.19
N ILE A 66 3.91 0.28 -4.40
CA ILE A 66 2.98 1.38 -4.66
C ILE A 66 1.56 0.95 -4.30
N VAL A 67 1.12 -0.26 -4.69
CA VAL A 67 -0.21 -0.80 -4.32
C VAL A 67 -0.40 -0.85 -2.80
N ILE A 68 0.56 -1.42 -2.07
CA ILE A 68 0.49 -1.47 -0.59
C ILE A 68 0.43 -0.06 0.02
N ILE A 69 1.20 0.89 -0.52
CA ILE A 69 1.24 2.27 -0.02
C ILE A 69 -0.09 2.96 -0.28
N THR A 70 -0.65 2.86 -1.48
CA THR A 70 -1.93 3.50 -1.83
C THR A 70 -3.07 2.93 -1.02
N GLU A 71 -3.08 1.62 -0.76
CA GLU A 71 -4.07 0.99 0.11
C GLU A 71 -3.97 1.47 1.56
N LEU A 72 -2.76 1.56 2.13
CA LEU A 72 -2.57 2.14 3.47
C LEU A 72 -3.03 3.60 3.56
N LEU A 73 -2.85 4.38 2.48
CA LEU A 73 -3.35 5.75 2.40
C LEU A 73 -4.88 5.77 2.28
N ASN A 74 -5.47 4.85 1.51
CA ASN A 74 -6.90 4.69 1.38
C ASN A 74 -7.54 4.41 2.75
N SER A 75 -7.06 3.39 3.47
CA SER A 75 -7.56 3.05 4.81
C SER A 75 -7.35 4.19 5.82
N ALA A 76 -6.27 4.97 5.70
CA ALA A 76 -6.06 6.14 6.54
C ALA A 76 -7.09 7.24 6.27
N ILE A 77 -7.45 7.47 5.01
CA ILE A 77 -8.51 8.42 4.62
C ILE A 77 -9.87 7.92 5.13
N GLU A 78 -10.19 6.64 4.92
CA GLU A 78 -11.42 6.02 5.42
C GLU A 78 -11.55 6.16 6.94
N ALA A 79 -10.50 5.84 7.69
CA ALA A 79 -10.50 5.99 9.15
C ALA A 79 -10.71 7.43 9.63
N VAL A 80 -10.19 8.42 8.89
CA VAL A 80 -10.43 9.83 9.19
C VAL A 80 -11.87 10.21 8.87
N VAL A 81 -12.39 9.81 7.71
CA VAL A 81 -13.76 10.12 7.29
C VAL A 81 -14.79 9.48 8.22
N ASP A 82 -14.60 8.20 8.56
CA ASP A 82 -15.48 7.43 9.45
C ASP A 82 -15.49 7.97 10.89
N ARG A 83 -14.43 8.67 11.29
CA ARG A 83 -14.38 9.30 12.61
C ARG A 83 -15.24 10.56 12.71
N VAL A 84 -15.54 11.26 11.62
CA VAL A 84 -16.20 12.59 11.65
C VAL A 84 -17.68 12.49 12.04
N GLY A 85 -18.38 11.42 11.65
CA GLY A 85 -19.77 11.13 12.06
C GLY A 85 -20.52 10.24 11.06
N ASP A 86 -21.66 9.68 11.47
CA ASP A 86 -22.49 8.77 10.63
C ASP A 86 -23.36 9.52 9.60
N GLU A 87 -23.26 10.84 9.54
CA GLU A 87 -23.97 11.68 8.60
C GLU A 87 -23.38 11.54 7.18
N ILE A 88 -24.24 11.22 6.21
CA ILE A 88 -23.82 11.10 4.82
C ILE A 88 -23.55 12.50 4.27
N HIS A 89 -22.29 12.92 4.33
CA HIS A 89 -21.84 14.19 3.74
C HIS A 89 -21.27 13.95 2.33
N PRO A 90 -21.69 14.70 1.29
CA PRO A 90 -21.23 14.50 -0.08
C PRO A 90 -19.70 14.53 -0.24
N LEU A 91 -19.01 15.42 0.49
CA LEU A 91 -17.55 15.50 0.47
C LEU A 91 -16.87 14.28 1.13
N SER A 92 -17.50 13.64 2.11
CA SER A 92 -16.99 12.43 2.74
C SER A 92 -17.02 11.25 1.76
N GLY A 93 -18.11 11.12 1.00
CA GLY A 93 -18.21 10.16 -0.10
C GLY A 93 -17.14 10.41 -1.16
N GLN A 94 -17.03 11.66 -1.63
CA GLN A 94 -16.02 12.05 -2.62
C GLN A 94 -14.58 11.73 -2.16
N ALA A 95 -14.25 11.97 -0.90
CA ALA A 95 -12.92 11.65 -0.37
C ALA A 95 -12.62 10.14 -0.43
N LYS A 96 -13.59 9.29 -0.07
CA LYS A 96 -13.48 7.83 -0.17
C LYS A 96 -13.36 7.37 -1.62
N ASP A 97 -14.19 7.90 -2.51
CA ASP A 97 -14.16 7.56 -3.94
C ASP A 97 -12.80 7.88 -4.57
N ILE A 98 -12.22 9.04 -4.27
CA ILE A 98 -10.90 9.45 -4.78
C ILE A 98 -9.80 8.56 -4.20
N ALA A 99 -9.88 8.21 -2.92
CA ALA A 99 -8.91 7.33 -2.27
C ALA A 99 -8.94 5.91 -2.87
N SER A 100 -10.13 5.36 -3.08
CA SER A 100 -10.33 4.08 -3.79
C SER A 100 -9.85 4.14 -5.24
N ALA A 101 -10.07 5.26 -5.94
CA ALA A 101 -9.55 5.45 -7.29
C ALA A 101 -8.01 5.44 -7.33
N ALA A 102 -7.33 5.95 -6.31
CA ALA A 102 -5.86 5.88 -6.23
C ALA A 102 -5.36 4.43 -6.12
N VAL A 103 -6.04 3.59 -5.32
CA VAL A 103 -5.76 2.15 -5.25
C VAL A 103 -5.97 1.50 -6.63
N PHE A 104 -7.09 1.77 -7.28
CA PHE A 104 -7.38 1.25 -8.62
C PHE A 104 -6.30 1.61 -9.65
N ILE A 105 -5.87 2.87 -9.69
CA ILE A 105 -4.79 3.30 -10.61
C ILE A 105 -3.47 2.61 -10.30
N SER A 106 -3.15 2.39 -9.01
CA SER A 106 -1.95 1.63 -8.63
C SER A 106 -2.00 0.17 -9.07
N LEU A 107 -3.17 -0.48 -8.98
CA LEU A 107 -3.38 -1.84 -9.47
C LEU A 107 -3.23 -1.92 -10.99
N CYS A 108 -3.78 -0.95 -11.72
CA CYS A 108 -3.60 -0.84 -13.18
C CYS A 108 -2.11 -0.68 -13.55
N LEU A 109 -1.38 0.20 -12.86
CA LEU A 109 0.06 0.39 -13.08
C LEU A 109 0.84 -0.90 -12.80
N CYS A 110 0.51 -1.60 -11.71
CA CYS A 110 1.12 -2.87 -11.36
C CYS A 110 0.85 -3.92 -12.44
N GLY A 111 -0.42 -4.13 -12.81
CA GLY A 111 -0.82 -5.08 -13.84
C GLY A 111 -0.17 -4.81 -15.19
N LEU A 112 -0.14 -3.56 -15.65
CA LEU A 112 0.49 -3.17 -16.91
C LEU A 112 2.00 -3.41 -16.90
N THR A 113 2.68 -3.02 -15.83
CA THR A 113 4.14 -3.22 -15.70
C THR A 113 4.48 -4.71 -15.70
N TRP A 114 3.73 -5.51 -14.96
CA TRP A 114 3.90 -6.96 -14.91
C TRP A 114 3.62 -7.62 -16.26
N ALA A 115 2.55 -7.22 -16.94
CA ALA A 115 2.23 -7.73 -18.28
C ALA A 115 3.33 -7.42 -19.28
N VAL A 116 3.84 -6.18 -19.32
CA VAL A 116 4.89 -5.77 -20.27
C VAL A 116 6.20 -6.52 -20.05
N VAL A 117 6.60 -6.75 -18.79
CA VAL A 117 7.87 -7.44 -18.49
C VAL A 117 7.75 -8.96 -18.69
N ILE A 118 6.60 -9.55 -18.39
CA ILE A 118 6.41 -11.02 -18.51
C ILE A 118 6.09 -11.43 -19.95
N TRP A 119 5.42 -10.58 -20.74
CA TRP A 119 4.99 -10.93 -22.10
C TRP A 119 6.10 -11.56 -22.96
N PRO A 120 7.32 -11.00 -23.06
CA PRO A 120 8.41 -11.56 -23.86
C PRO A 120 9.03 -12.84 -23.28
N LEU A 121 8.73 -13.20 -22.04
CA LEU A 121 9.22 -14.44 -21.41
C LEU A 121 8.32 -15.63 -21.73
N VAL A 122 7.05 -15.37 -22.06
CA VAL A 122 6.03 -16.38 -22.30
C VAL A 122 5.79 -16.59 -23.81
N PHE A 123 6.03 -15.56 -24.62
CA PHE A 123 5.81 -15.54 -26.07
C PHE A 123 7.05 -15.01 -26.79
#